data_AF-A0A7K1SVH1-F1
#
_entry.id   AF-A0A7K1SVH1-F1
#
_cell.length_a   1.000
_cell.length_b   1.000
_cell.length_c   1.000
_cell.angle_alpha   90.00
_cell.angle_beta   90.00
_cell.angle_gamma   90.00
#
_symmetry.space_group_name_H-M   'P 1'
#
loop_
_entity.id
_entity.type
_entity.pdbx_description
1 polymer ?
#
loop_
_entity_poly.entity_id
_entity_poly.type
_entity_poly.pdbx_seq_one_letter_code
_entity_poly.pdbx_strand_id
1 'polypeptide(L)' 'MRQVTIYTTDEDYNHFVQLVKNLHYVKKIETDEEPTKEEIIENLKAGLEEVRLFEKGKLKTTPAKEFLNEL' A
#
# COMPACT_ATOMS: atom_id res chain seq x y z
N MET A 1 -16.16 -1.32 13.66
CA MET A 1 -16.17 -2.01 12.34
C MET A 1 -16.43 -3.48 12.58
N ARG A 2 -17.04 -4.20 11.63
CA ARG A 2 -17.28 -5.66 11.75
C ARG A 2 -16.30 -6.35 10.81
N GLN A 3 -15.56 -7.33 11.32
CA GLN A 3 -14.60 -8.13 10.56
C GLN A 3 -15.12 -9.56 10.48
N VAL A 4 -14.92 -10.19 9.33
CA VAL A 4 -15.20 -11.61 9.10
C VAL A 4 -13.94 -12.23 8.52
N THR A 5 -13.47 -13.33 9.11
CA THR A 5 -12.35 -14.12 8.60
C THR A 5 -12.89 -15.37 7.93
N ILE A 6 -12.44 -15.65 6.72
CA ILE A 6 -12.89 -16.77 5.89
C ILE A 6 -11.67 -17.66 5.60
N TYR A 7 -11.80 -18.95 5.85
CA TYR A 7 -10.79 -19.95 5.51
C TYR A 7 -11.23 -20.64 4.22
N THR A 8 -10.34 -20.70 3.24
CA THR A 8 -10.56 -21.33 1.94
C THR A 8 -9.37 -22.21 1.59
N THR A 9 -9.44 -22.94 0.48
CA THR A 9 -8.31 -23.72 -0.05
C THR A 9 -7.36 -22.81 -0.81
N ASP A 10 -6.09 -23.19 -0.91
CA ASP A 10 -5.10 -22.42 -1.70
C ASP A 10 -5.50 -22.33 -3.18
N GLU A 11 -6.14 -23.38 -3.71
CA GLU A 11 -6.63 -23.44 -5.09
C GLU A 11 -7.73 -22.40 -5.35
N ASP A 12 -8.61 -22.18 -4.37
CA ASP A 12 -9.75 -21.26 -4.48
C ASP A 12 -9.43 -19.82 -4.04
N TYR A 13 -8.27 -19.58 -3.43
CA TYR A 13 -7.89 -18.27 -2.87
C TYR A 13 -7.99 -17.14 -3.91
N ASN A 14 -7.35 -17.33 -5.06
CA ASN A 14 -7.32 -16.32 -6.13
C ASN A 14 -8.72 -16.04 -6.69
N HIS A 15 -9.53 -17.09 -6.85
CA HIS A 15 -10.91 -16.96 -7.34
C HIS A 15 -11.76 -16.18 -6.33
N PHE A 16 -11.60 -16.47 -5.04
CA PHE A 16 -12.30 -15.77 -3.97
C PHE A 16 -11.94 -14.28 -3.91
N VAL A 17 -10.65 -13.95 -3.97
CA VAL A 17 -10.18 -12.55 -3.97
C VAL A 17 -10.75 -11.78 -5.16
N GLN A 18 -10.78 -12.37 -6.36
CA GLN A 18 -11.37 -11.74 -7.54
C GLN A 18 -12.88 -11.50 -7.39
N LEU A 19 -13.61 -12.46 -6.83
CA LEU A 19 -15.04 -12.31 -6.56
C LEU A 19 -15.30 -11.15 -5.59
N VAL A 20 -14.55 -11.10 -4.48
CA VAL A 20 -14.71 -10.07 -3.45
C VAL A 20 -14.34 -8.67 -3.96
N LYS A 21 -13.32 -8.56 -4.83
CA LYS A 21 -12.96 -7.28 -5.49
C LYS A 21 -14.09 -6.69 -6.33
N ASN A 22 -14.99 -7.52 -6.87
CA ASN A 22 -16.13 -7.08 -7.69
C ASN A 22 -17.35 -6.65 -6.86
N LEU A 23 -17.33 -6.84 -5.54
CA LEU A 23 -18.44 -6.47 -4.66
C LEU A 23 -18.33 -4.99 -4.26
N HIS A 24 -19.28 -4.18 -4.72
CA HIS A 24 -19.31 -2.73 -4.50
C HIS A 24 -19.35 -2.27 -3.02
N TYR A 25 -19.69 -3.17 -2.10
CA TYR A 25 -19.78 -2.90 -0.66
C TYR A 25 -18.51 -3.29 0.11
N VAL A 26 -17.52 -3.88 -0.56
CA VAL A 26 -16.24 -4.22 0.05
C VAL A 26 -15.40 -2.95 0.15
N LYS A 27 -15.08 -2.55 1.39
CA LYS A 27 -14.30 -1.33 1.65
C LYS A 27 -12.80 -1.56 1.70
N LYS A 28 -12.38 -2.75 2.11
CA LYS A 28 -10.97 -3.12 2.28
C LYS A 28 -10.83 -4.64 2.18
N ILE A 29 -9.78 -5.10 1.51
CA ILE A 29 -9.33 -6.49 1.48
C ILE A 29 -7.90 -6.46 2.02
N GLU A 30 -7.63 -7.25 3.04
CA GLU A 30 -6.29 -7.43 3.60
C GLU A 30 -5.80 -8.81 3.13
N THR A 31 -4.78 -8.82 2.28
CA THR A 31 -4.12 -10.03 1.78
C THR A 31 -2.67 -10.02 2.24
N ASP A 32 -2.13 -11.19 2.59
CA ASP A 32 -0.72 -11.33 2.98
C ASP A 32 0.23 -11.30 1.76
N GLU A 33 -0.30 -11.43 0.54
CA GLU A 33 0.45 -11.29 -0.71
C GLU A 33 0.62 -9.82 -1.12
N GLU A 34 1.79 -9.52 -1.71
CA GLU A 34 2.37 -8.24 -2.09
C GLU A 34 1.42 -7.04 -2.29
N PRO A 35 1.88 -5.81 -1.94
CA PRO A 35 1.08 -4.61 -2.14
C PRO A 35 0.54 -4.55 -3.55
N THR A 36 -0.75 -4.29 -3.66
CA THR A 36 -1.44 -4.21 -4.94
C THR A 36 -0.76 -3.17 -5.84
N LYS A 37 -0.84 -3.33 -7.17
CA LYS A 37 -0.22 -2.39 -8.12
C LYS A 37 -0.68 -0.96 -7.86
N GLU A 38 -1.92 -0.78 -7.41
CA GLU A 38 -2.47 0.48 -6.96
C GLU A 38 -1.73 1.05 -5.73
N GLU A 39 -1.47 0.24 -4.71
CA GLU A 39 -0.68 0.63 -3.53
C GLU A 39 0.78 0.94 -3.88
N ILE A 40 1.38 0.21 -4.82
CA ILE A 40 2.72 0.53 -5.33
C ILE A 40 2.73 1.90 -6.02
N ILE A 41 1.72 2.18 -6.85
CA ILE A 41 1.59 3.46 -7.56
C ILE A 41 1.33 4.60 -6.57
N GLU A 42 0.49 4.40 -5.55
CA GLU A 42 0.25 5.40 -4.51
C GLU A 42 1.52 5.68 -3.70
N ASN A 43 2.27 4.65 -3.30
CA ASN A 43 3.54 4.82 -2.60
C ASN A 43 4.60 5.52 -3.45
N LEU A 44 4.71 5.17 -4.74
CA LEU A 44 5.61 5.86 -5.67
C LEU A 44 5.23 7.32 -5.87
N LYS A 45 3.92 7.61 -5.97
CA LYS A 45 3.41 8.98 -6.11
C LYS A 45 3.67 9.80 -4.84
N ALA A 46 3.51 9.21 -3.66
CA ALA A 46 3.84 9.84 -2.39
C ALA A 46 5.33 10.20 -2.32
N GLY A 47 6.22 9.24 -2.64
CA GLY A 47 7.67 9.49 -2.66
C GLY A 47 8.10 10.54 -3.68
N LEU A 48 7.46 10.60 -4.86
CA LEU A 48 7.72 11.64 -5.86
C LEU A 48 7.26 13.04 -5.41
N GLU A 49 6.12 13.14 -4.72
CA GLU A 49 5.67 14.43 -4.16
C GLU A 49 6.59 14.92 -3.03
N GLU A 50 7.12 14.02 -2.21
CA GLU A 50 8.12 14.36 -1.19
C GLU A 50 9.40 14.93 -1.83
N VAL A 51 9.92 14.30 -2.89
CA VAL A 51 11.08 14.80 -3.65
C VAL A 51 10.78 16.15 -4.29
N ARG A 52 9.59 16.32 -4.87
CA ARG A 52 9.18 17.59 -5.48
C ARG A 52 9.05 18.73 -4.46
N LEU A 53 8.61 18.42 -3.24
CA LEU A 53 8.53 19.40 -2.14
C LEU A 53 9.92 19.72 -1.55
N PHE A 54 10.84 18.75 -1.58
CA PHE A 54 12.27 18.93 -1.29
C PHE A 54 12.93 19.89 -2.29
N GLU A 55 12.78 19.66 -3.60
CA GLU A 55 13.34 20.53 -4.64
C GLU A 55 12.81 21.97 -4.58
N LYS A 56 11.58 22.15 -4.09
CA LYS A 56 10.95 23.47 -3.88
C LYS A 56 11.41 24.17 -2.60
N GLY A 57 12.31 23.57 -1.81
CA GLY A 57 12.89 24.17 -0.60
C GLY A 57 11.88 24.43 0.52
N LYS A 58 10.72 23.75 0.50
CA LYS A 58 9.61 23.98 1.46
C LYS A 58 9.58 23.01 2.64
N LEU A 59 10.42 21.99 2.64
CA LEU A 59 10.54 21.01 3.72
C LEU A 59 11.89 21.18 4.44
N LYS A 60 11.85 21.30 5.77
CA LYS A 60 13.05 21.16 6.62
C LYS A 60 13.30 19.65 6.78
N THR A 61 14.43 19.16 6.30
CA THR A 61 14.80 17.74 6.47
C THR A 61 16.25 17.58 6.92
N THR A 62 16.47 16.46 7.59
CA THR A 62 17.75 15.89 7.99
C THR A 62 18.46 15.33 6.74
N PRO A 63 19.80 15.46 6.59
CA PRO A 63 20.52 14.94 5.43
C PRO A 63 20.25 13.45 5.20
N ALA A 64 20.12 13.02 3.93
CA ALA A 64 19.91 11.61 3.58
C ALA A 64 20.97 10.67 4.17
N LYS A 65 22.19 11.19 4.40
CA LYS A 65 23.28 10.48 5.05
C LYS A 65 23.04 10.21 6.53
N GLU A 66 22.31 11.08 7.22
CA GLU A 66 21.90 10.90 8.62
C GLU A 66 20.71 9.95 8.72
N PHE A 67 19.73 10.04 7.83
CA PHE A 67 18.60 9.09 7.77
C PHE A 67 19.07 7.64 7.58
N LEU A 68 20.02 7.39 6.67
CA LEU A 68 20.57 6.06 6.43
C LEU A 68 21.41 5.51 7.59
N ASN A 69 21.83 6.35 8.53
CA ASN A 69 22.52 5.90 9.74
C ASN A 69 21.56 5.55 10.89
N GLU A 70 20.28 5.91 10.80
CA GLU A 70 19.26 5.63 11.83
C GLU A 70 18.48 4.32 11.60
N LEU A 71 18.66 3.68 10.44
CA LEU A 71 18.13 2.34 10.11
C LEU A 71 19.15 1.24 10.42
#